data_AF-A0A924RLJ5-F1
#
_entry.id   AF-A0A924RLJ5-F1
#
_cell.length_a   1.000
_cell.length_b   1.000
_cell.length_c   1.000
_cell.angle_alpha   90.00
_cell.angle_beta   90.00
_cell.angle_gamma   90.00
#
_symmetry.space_group_name_H-M   'P 1'
#
loop_
_entity.id
_entity.type
_entity.pdbx_description
1 polymer ?
#
loop_
_entity_poly.entity_id
_entity_poly.type
_entity_poly.pdbx_seq_one_letter_code
_entity_poly.pdbx_strand_id
1 'polypeptide(L)'
;MTKIIEKKEKQDVQLHIAKAFVIINEHLPDNYVQEVLEKVPTVSAGIVRNVRNKCNRITENRLNVVNALVEVALSNKKEKLKLKSLTN
;
A
#
# COMPACT_ATOMS: atom_id res chain seq x y z
N MET A 1 8.60 35.92 15.44
CA MET A 1 8.00 34.67 15.95
C MET A 1 8.04 33.63 14.84
N THR A 2 8.97 32.69 14.91
CA THR A 2 9.09 31.62 13.92
C THR A 2 8.18 30.48 14.34
N LYS A 3 7.06 30.26 13.63
CA LYS A 3 6.13 29.17 13.91
C LYS A 3 6.78 27.84 13.53
N ILE A 4 7.27 27.11 14.54
CA ILE A 4 7.74 25.72 14.40
C ILE A 4 6.50 24.83 14.55
N ILE A 5 5.76 24.59 13.46
CA ILE A 5 4.61 23.68 13.48
C ILE A 5 4.60 22.85 12.20
N GLU A 6 5.56 21.95 11.98
CA GLU A 6 5.50 21.01 10.82
C GLU A 6 6.15 19.63 11.07
N LYS A 7 6.58 19.29 12.30
CA LYS A 7 7.25 18.00 12.54
C LYS A 7 6.32 16.85 12.94
N LYS A 8 5.17 17.14 13.56
CA LYS A 8 4.28 16.08 14.07
C LYS A 8 3.53 15.33 12.96
N GLU A 9 2.97 16.05 11.99
CA GLU A 9 2.18 15.43 10.91
C GLU A 9 3.04 14.54 10.00
N LYS A 10 4.28 14.94 9.70
CA LYS A 10 5.20 14.11 8.90
C LYS A 10 5.55 12.77 9.55
N GLN A 11 5.69 12.74 10.88
CA GLN A 11 5.98 11.50 11.61
C GLN A 11 4.79 10.54 11.61
N ASP A 12 3.58 11.06 11.80
CA ASP A 12 2.35 10.28 11.82
C ASP A 12 2.07 9.61 10.46
N VAL A 13 2.19 10.37 9.38
CA VAL A 13 2.05 9.85 8.00
C VAL A 13 3.08 8.77 7.69
N GLN A 14 4.33 8.93 8.13
CA GLN A 14 5.37 7.90 7.97
C GLN A 14 5.06 6.61 8.72
N LEU A 15 4.50 6.71 9.93
CA LEU A 15 4.06 5.57 10.73
C LEU A 15 2.90 4.80 10.07
N HIS A 16 1.95 5.52 9.47
CA HIS A 16 0.86 4.92 8.71
C HIS A 16 1.34 4.20 7.45
N ILE A 17 2.28 4.80 6.71
CA ILE A 17 2.88 4.19 5.53
C ILE A 17 3.66 2.92 5.91
N ALA A 18 4.43 2.95 7.00
CA ALA A 18 5.17 1.77 7.45
C ALA A 18 4.22 0.59 7.76
N LYS A 19 3.11 0.84 8.47
CA LYS A 19 2.09 -0.19 8.74
C LYS A 19 1.45 -0.72 7.45
N ALA A 20 1.17 0.15 6.49
CA ALA A 20 0.65 -0.25 5.19
C ALA A 20 1.61 -1.23 4.47
N PHE A 21 2.92 -0.94 4.48
CA PHE A 21 3.91 -1.81 3.85
C PHE A 21 4.08 -3.17 4.53
N VAL A 22 3.87 -3.27 5.84
CA VAL A 22 3.82 -4.58 6.53
C VAL A 22 2.68 -5.44 5.95
N ILE A 23 1.47 -4.88 5.84
CA ILE A 23 0.31 -5.60 5.29
C ILE A 23 0.56 -6.00 3.83
N ILE A 24 1.11 -5.07 3.04
CA ILE A 24 1.47 -5.33 1.64
C ILE A 24 2.45 -6.51 1.58
N ASN A 25 3.53 -6.51 2.35
CA ASN A 25 4.53 -7.57 2.26
C ASN A 25 3.99 -8.95 2.69
N GLU A 26 3.06 -9.00 3.65
CA GLU A 26 2.51 -10.27 4.15
C GLU A 26 1.40 -10.85 3.27
N HIS A 27 0.62 -10.00 2.59
CA HIS A 27 -0.65 -10.42 2.00
C HIS A 27 -0.83 -10.04 0.54
N LEU A 28 0.12 -9.33 -0.07
CA LEU A 28 0.02 -9.01 -1.49
C LEU A 28 0.16 -10.30 -2.35
N PRO A 29 -0.74 -10.53 -3.32
CA PRO A 29 -0.65 -11.66 -4.25
C PRO A 29 0.44 -11.44 -5.30
N ASP A 30 0.88 -12.49 -6.01
CA ASP A 30 1.94 -12.37 -7.02
C ASP A 30 1.51 -11.54 -8.25
N ASN A 31 0.24 -11.62 -8.65
CA ASN A 31 -0.34 -10.90 -9.79
C ASN A 31 -0.85 -9.49 -9.45
N TYR A 32 -0.48 -8.95 -8.29
CA TYR A 32 -0.99 -7.69 -7.76
C TYR A 32 -0.87 -6.49 -8.70
N VAL A 33 0.11 -6.49 -9.62
CA VAL A 33 0.35 -5.35 -10.50
C VAL A 33 -0.87 -5.09 -11.38
N GLN A 34 -1.53 -6.14 -11.88
CA GLN A 34 -2.72 -5.99 -12.70
C GLN A 34 -3.90 -5.46 -11.88
N GLU A 35 -4.14 -6.05 -10.70
CA GLU A 35 -5.23 -5.63 -9.80
C GLU A 35 -5.09 -4.18 -9.33
N VAL A 36 -3.85 -3.72 -9.10
CA VAL A 36 -3.58 -2.32 -8.73
C VAL A 36 -3.80 -1.38 -9.91
N LEU A 37 -3.49 -1.80 -11.14
CA LEU A 37 -3.72 -0.99 -12.34
C LEU A 37 -5.21 -0.84 -12.67
N GLU A 38 -6.03 -1.85 -12.36
CA GLU A 38 -7.48 -1.75 -12.49
C GLU A 38 -8.06 -0.68 -11.54
N LYS A 39 -7.48 -0.55 -10.33
CA LYS A 39 -7.87 0.48 -9.35
C LYS A 39 -7.27 1.86 -9.65
N VAL A 40 -6.06 1.90 -10.18
CA VAL A 40 -5.31 3.13 -10.48
C VAL A 40 -4.79 3.08 -11.92
N PRO A 41 -5.67 3.27 -12.93
CA PRO A 41 -5.29 3.13 -14.34
C PRO A 41 -4.35 4.24 -14.83
N THR A 42 -4.20 5.31 -14.05
CA THR A 42 -3.36 6.47 -14.38
C THR A 42 -1.88 6.23 -14.13
N VAL A 43 -1.50 5.12 -13.48
CA VAL A 43 -0.09 4.79 -13.21
C VAL A 43 0.38 3.63 -14.08
N SER A 44 1.68 3.58 -14.36
CA SER A 44 2.27 2.46 -15.09
C SER A 44 2.64 1.30 -14.14
N ALA A 45 2.71 0.08 -14.68
CA ALA A 45 3.19 -1.09 -13.95
C ALA A 45 4.57 -0.87 -13.30
N GLY A 46 5.45 -0.12 -13.97
CA GLY A 46 6.78 0.23 -13.45
C GLY A 46 6.69 1.10 -12.19
N ILE A 47 5.77 2.06 -12.18
CA ILE A 47 5.50 2.90 -11.00
C ILE A 47 5.01 2.05 -9.84
N VAL A 48 4.06 1.13 -10.07
CA VAL A 48 3.50 0.26 -9.03
C VAL A 48 4.60 -0.58 -8.37
N ARG A 49 5.46 -1.23 -9.18
CA ARG A 49 6.60 -2.01 -8.68
C ARG A 49 7.61 -1.14 -7.92
N ASN A 50 7.90 0.06 -8.44
CA ASN A 50 8.82 1.00 -7.81
C ASN A 50 8.28 1.48 -6.45
N VAL A 51 6.98 1.77 -6.35
CA VAL A 51 6.32 2.13 -5.08
C VAL A 51 6.40 0.97 -4.09
N ARG A 52 6.07 -0.25 -4.52
CA ARG A 52 6.20 -1.47 -3.70
C ARG A 52 7.62 -1.66 -3.15
N ASN A 53 8.65 -1.34 -3.94
CA ASN A 53 10.05 -1.51 -3.53
C ASN A 53 10.62 -0.30 -2.76
N LYS A 54 10.05 0.91 -2.87
CA LYS A 54 10.55 2.15 -2.24
C LYS A 54 9.68 2.60 -1.06
N CYS A 55 9.62 1.77 -0.03
CA CYS A 55 8.88 2.00 1.22
C CYS A 55 9.24 3.33 1.94
N ASN A 56 10.47 3.84 1.75
CA ASN A 56 11.00 4.95 2.55
C ASN A 56 10.85 6.34 1.90
N ARG A 57 10.34 6.44 0.67
CA ARG A 57 10.23 7.72 -0.07
C ARG A 57 8.94 7.79 -0.88
N ILE A 58 7.80 7.67 -0.20
CA ILE A 58 6.49 7.89 -0.79
C ILE A 58 6.21 9.39 -0.78
N THR A 59 6.16 9.99 -1.95
CA THR A 59 5.59 11.33 -2.15
C THR A 59 4.06 11.25 -2.08
N GLU A 60 3.38 12.32 -1.68
CA GLU A 60 1.91 12.39 -1.62
C GLU A 60 1.23 11.91 -2.91
N ASN A 61 1.78 12.24 -4.08
CA ASN A 61 1.29 11.78 -5.40
C ASN A 61 1.35 10.25 -5.62
N ARG A 62 1.97 9.49 -4.70
CA ARG A 62 2.06 8.03 -4.74
C ARG A 62 1.24 7.37 -3.63
N LEU A 63 0.58 8.14 -2.77
CA LEU A 63 -0.27 7.63 -1.70
C LEU A 63 -1.42 6.78 -2.26
N ASN A 64 -2.00 7.21 -3.39
CA ASN A 64 -3.06 6.45 -4.08
C ASN A 64 -2.60 5.04 -4.49
N VAL A 65 -1.32 4.89 -4.90
CA VAL A 65 -0.75 3.58 -5.26
C VAL A 65 -0.55 2.73 -4.01
N VAL A 66 -0.10 3.32 -2.91
CA VAL A 66 0.04 2.63 -1.61
C VAL A 66 -1.32 2.16 -1.11
N ASN A 67 -2.34 3.02 -1.14
CA ASN A 67 -3.70 2.66 -0.75
C ASN A 67 -4.24 1.51 -1.61
N ALA A 68 -4.07 1.58 -2.93
CA ALA A 68 -4.48 0.49 -3.82
C ALA A 68 -3.75 -0.83 -3.54
N LEU A 69 -2.44 -0.79 -3.24
CA LEU A 69 -1.66 -1.96 -2.84
C LEU A 69 -2.18 -2.56 -1.52
N VAL A 70 -2.52 -1.73 -0.54
CA VAL A 70 -3.11 -2.19 0.74
C VAL A 70 -4.46 -2.84 0.50
N GLU A 71 -5.33 -2.24 -0.31
CA GLU A 71 -6.64 -2.80 -0.63
C GLU A 71 -6.52 -4.19 -1.28
N VAL A 72 -5.63 -4.34 -2.26
CA VAL A 72 -5.37 -5.63 -2.90
C VAL A 72 -4.86 -6.66 -1.88
N ALA A 73 -3.92 -6.28 -1.02
CA ALA A 73 -3.40 -7.16 0.02
C ALA A 73 -4.48 -7.58 1.02
N LEU A 74 -5.36 -6.67 1.43
CA LEU A 74 -6.48 -6.96 2.34
C LEU A 74 -7.54 -7.87 1.69
N SER A 75 -7.86 -7.64 0.42
CA SER A 75 -8.77 -8.51 -0.34
C SER A 75 -8.21 -9.94 -0.42
N ASN A 76 -6.94 -10.08 -0.78
CA ASN A 76 -6.28 -11.39 -0.84
C ASN A 76 -6.25 -12.08 0.54
N LYS A 77 -5.99 -11.34 1.63
CA LYS A 77 -6.08 -11.87 2.99
C LYS A 77 -7.48 -12.41 3.29
N LYS A 78 -8.52 -11.66 2.93
CA LYS A 78 -9.92 -12.05 3.15
C LYS A 78 -10.29 -13.30 2.36
N GLU A 79 -9.83 -13.41 1.12
CA GLU A 79 -10.04 -14.59 0.27
C GLU A 79 -9.31 -15.82 0.81
N LYS A 80 -8.05 -15.67 1.25
CA LYS A 80 -7.30 -16.74 1.94
C LYS A 80 -8.02 -17.24 3.19
N LEU A 81 -8.61 -16.33 3.98
CA LEU A 81 -9.39 -16.71 5.16
C LEU A 81 -10.67 -17.48 4.79
N LYS A 82 -11.40 -17.03 3.75
CA LYS A 82 -12.58 -17.74 3.24
C LYS A 82 -12.24 -19.15 2.76
N LEU A 83 -11.14 -19.30 2.01
CA LEU A 83 -10.68 -20.61 1.55
C LEU A 83 -10.38 -21.53 2.73
N LYS A 84 -9.66 -21.04 3.75
CA LYS A 84 -9.39 -21.81 4.97
C LYS A 84 -10.66 -22.27 5.68
N SER A 85 -11.71 -21.44 5.73
CA SER A 85 -12.99 -21.82 6.35
C SER A 85 -13.82 -22.82 5.54
N LEU A 86 -13.52 -23.01 4.25
CA LEU A 86 -14.22 -23.97 3.38
C LEU A 86 -13.55 -25.35 3.38
N THR A 87 -12.27 -25.42 3.74
CA THR A 87 -11.49 -26.68 3.84
C THR A 87 -11.38 -27.25 5.26
N ASN A 88 -12.01 -26.62 6.25
CA ASN A 88 -12.20 -27.18 7.61
C ASN A 88 -13.66 -27.59 7.78
#